data_AF-A0A0F9SPB3-F1
#
_entry.id   AF-A0A0F9SPB3-F1
#
_cell.length_a   1.000
_cell.length_b   1.000
_cell.length_c   1.000
_cell.angle_alpha   90.00
_cell.angle_beta   90.00
_cell.angle_gamma   90.00
#
_symmetry.space_group_name_H-M   'P 1'
#
loop_
_entity.id
_entity.type
_entity.pdbx_description
1 polymer ?
#
loop_
_entity_poly.entity_id
_entity_poly.type
_entity_poly.pdbx_seq_one_letter_code
_entity_poly.pdbx_strand_id
1 'polypeptide(L)' 'MIKVYQVNWRIPDGGQYIPPDSVGGGDYYRDKYRTDIIPATSIKMAREIVEEARPSAKVTKVKILSKLEV' A
#
# COMPACT_ATOMS: atom_id res chain seq x y z
N MET A 1 -15.73 3.88 16.76
CA MET A 1 -14.38 4.34 17.13
C MET A 1 -13.46 4.12 15.94
N ILE A 2 -12.89 5.19 15.36
CA ILE A 2 -11.92 5.12 14.26
C ILE A 2 -10.51 5.03 14.85
N LYS A 3 -9.66 4.20 14.25
CA LYS A 3 -8.24 4.01 14.62
C LYS A 3 -7.38 4.22 13.39
N VAL A 4 -6.14 4.66 13.58
CA VAL A 4 -5.20 4.83 12.48
C VAL A 4 -4.26 3.62 12.39
N TYR A 5 -4.19 3.04 11.19
CA TYR A 5 -3.37 1.88 10.90
C TYR A 5 -2.28 2.22 9.88
N GLN A 6 -1.05 1.85 10.19
CA GLN A 6 0.04 1.79 9.23
C GLN A 6 -0.02 0.43 8.52
N VAL A 7 -0.32 0.43 7.22
CA VAL A 7 -0.35 -0.77 6.38
C VAL A 7 0.87 -0.77 5.47
N ASN A 8 1.78 -1.70 5.70
CA ASN A 8 2.93 -1.96 4.86
C ASN A 8 2.53 -3.02 3.82
N TRP A 9 2.83 -2.75 2.56
CA TRP A 9 2.54 -3.62 1.44
C TRP A 9 3.67 -3.57 0.43
N ARG A 10 3.73 -4.57 -0.43
CA ARG A 10 4.67 -4.65 -1.55
C ARG A 10 3.91 -5.06 -2.80
N ILE A 11 4.36 -4.65 -3.97
CA ILE A 11 3.90 -5.25 -5.22
C ILE A 11 4.92 -6.34 -5.56
N PRO A 12 4.61 -7.64 -5.39
CA PRO A 12 5.48 -8.70 -5.87
C PRO A 12 5.51 -8.65 -7.41
N ASP A 13 6.69 -8.35 -7.96
CA ASP A 13 7.08 -8.45 -9.37
C ASP A 13 6.07 -8.04 -10.47
N GLY A 14 6.38 -6.92 -11.14
CA GLY A 14 6.58 -7.02 -12.60
C GLY A 14 5.46 -6.58 -13.55
N GLY A 15 4.56 -5.68 -13.17
CA GLY A 15 3.80 -4.94 -14.19
C GLY A 15 4.73 -3.94 -14.90
N GLN A 16 5.10 -4.20 -16.15
CA GLN A 16 5.82 -3.23 -16.99
C GLN A 16 4.88 -2.05 -17.29
N TYR A 17 4.95 -0.98 -16.51
CA TYR A 17 4.38 0.31 -16.91
C TYR A 17 5.51 1.16 -17.49
N ILE A 18 5.49 1.30 -18.81
CA ILE A 18 6.29 2.30 -19.52
C ILE A 18 5.40 3.55 -19.58
N PRO A 19 5.68 4.61 -18.82
CA PRO A 19 5.02 5.88 -19.07
C PRO A 19 5.34 6.33 -20.51
N PRO A 20 4.36 6.82 -21.28
CA PRO A 20 4.52 7.12 -22.71
C PRO A 20 5.62 8.15 -23.02
N ASP A 21 6.09 8.87 -22.00
CA ASP A 21 7.10 9.93 -22.11
C ASP A 21 8.54 9.50 -21.72
N SER A 22 8.79 8.23 -21.40
CA SER A 22 10.14 7.76 -21.01
C SER A 22 11.04 7.51 -22.23
N VAL A 23 11.70 8.57 -22.69
CA VAL A 23 12.82 8.50 -23.64
C VAL A 23 14.06 7.97 -22.89
N GLY A 24 14.27 6.66 -22.89
CA GLY A 24 15.54 6.05 -22.47
C GLY A 24 15.71 5.87 -20.96
N GLY A 25 15.06 4.84 -20.42
CA GLY A 25 15.32 4.37 -19.06
C GLY A 25 14.16 3.54 -18.54
N GLY A 26 14.17 2.23 -18.83
CA GLY A 26 13.24 1.30 -18.21
C GLY A 26 13.51 1.26 -16.72
N ASP A 27 12.72 1.99 -15.93
CA ASP A 27 12.73 1.87 -14.47
C ASP A 27 12.14 0.50 -14.10
N TYR A 28 12.99 -0.52 -14.03
CA TYR A 28 12.64 -1.83 -13.51
C TYR A 28 12.10 -1.66 -12.09
N TYR A 29 10.85 -2.06 -11.87
CA TYR A 29 10.24 -2.08 -10.54
C TYR A 29 10.97 -3.09 -9.66
N ARG A 30 12.04 -2.65 -8.97
CA ARG A 30 12.51 -3.34 -7.75
C ARG A 30 11.35 -3.41 -6.77
N ASP A 31 11.26 -4.45 -5.95
CA ASP A 31 10.28 -4.58 -4.86
C ASP A 31 10.06 -3.24 -4.14
N LYS A 32 9.01 -2.49 -4.51
CA LYS A 32 8.70 -1.21 -3.88
C LYS A 32 7.88 -1.53 -2.64
N TYR A 33 8.57 -1.69 -1.51
CA TYR A 33 7.94 -1.65 -0.20
C TYR A 33 7.31 -0.27 0.00
N ARG A 34 6.01 -0.25 0.26
CA ARG A 34 5.23 0.96 0.49
C ARG A 34 4.47 0.85 1.79
N THR A 35 4.15 2.01 2.34
CA THR A 35 3.50 2.13 3.63
C THR A 35 2.42 3.20 3.52
N ASP A 36 1.19 2.83 3.83
CA ASP A 36 0.06 3.76 3.90
C ASP A 36 -0.45 3.93 5.31
N ILE A 37 -1.04 5.09 5.58
CA ILE A 37 -1.72 5.41 6.83
C ILE A 37 -3.21 5.43 6.56
N ILE A 38 -3.94 4.49 7.17
CA ILE A 38 -5.35 4.23 6.87
C ILE A 38 -6.19 4.37 8.14
N PRO A 39 -7.10 5.36 8.19
CA PRO A 39 -8.13 5.40 9.22
C PRO A 39 -9.16 4.31 8.95
N ALA A 40 -9.34 3.39 9.90
CA ALA A 40 -10.33 2.33 9.78
C ALA A 40 -10.93 1.98 11.14
N THR A 41 -12.05 1.27 11.13
CA THR A 41 -12.68 0.76 12.37
C THR A 41 -12.00 -0.51 12.88
N SER A 42 -11.30 -1.24 11.99
CA SER A 42 -10.60 -2.49 12.32
C SER A 42 -9.36 -2.71 11.44
N ILE A 43 -8.48 -3.62 11.89
CA ILE A 43 -7.29 -4.06 11.12
C ILE A 43 -7.71 -4.70 9.79
N LYS A 44 -8.81 -5.47 9.79
CA LYS A 44 -9.35 -6.14 8.60
C LYS A 44 -9.75 -5.12 7.55
N MET A 45 -10.52 -4.10 7.95
CA MET A 45 -10.93 -3.01 7.07
C MET A 45 -9.73 -2.22 6.52
N ALA A 46 -8.72 -1.92 7.34
CA ALA A 46 -7.51 -1.23 6.87
C ALA A 46 -6.75 -2.05 5.80
N ARG A 47 -6.73 -3.38 5.95
CA ARG A 47 -6.12 -4.28 4.97
C ARG A 47 -6.93 -4.32 3.67
N GLU A 48 -8.24 -4.50 3.78
CA GLU A 48 -9.16 -4.52 2.64
C GLU A 48 -9.06 -3.25 1.80
N ILE A 49 -8.97 -2.07 2.43
CA ILE A 49 -8.78 -0.79 1.72
C ILE A 49 -7.52 -0.80 0.85
N VAL A 50 -6.39 -1.35 1.33
CA VAL A 50 -5.17 -1.45 0.52
C VAL A 50 -5.32 -2.46 -0.61
N GLU A 51 -5.90 -3.62 -0.33
CA GLU A 51 -6.09 -4.70 -1.31
C GLU A 51 -7.08 -4.29 -2.41
N GLU A 52 -8.15 -3.55 -2.07
CA GLU A 52 -9.12 -2.99 -3.02
C GLU A 52 -8.53 -1.86 -3.86
N ALA A 53 -7.82 -0.91 -3.22
CA ALA A 53 -7.20 0.20 -3.95
C ALA A 53 -6.06 -0.29 -4.85
N ARG A 54 -5.42 -1.41 -4.50
CA ARG A 54 -4.24 -1.95 -5.18
C ARG A 54 -4.32 -3.47 -5.24
N PRO A 55 -5.04 -4.05 -6.22
CA PRO A 55 -5.21 -5.49 -6.35
C PRO A 55 -3.89 -6.26 -6.54
N SER A 56 -2.86 -5.59 -7.09
CA SER A 56 -1.51 -6.16 -7.24
C SER A 56 -0.64 -6.00 -5.99
N ALA A 57 -1.11 -5.28 -4.96
CA ALA A 57 -0.36 -5.11 -3.73
C ALA A 57 -0.61 -6.28 -2.76
N LYS A 58 0.47 -6.86 -2.27
CA LYS A 58 0.47 -7.83 -1.18
C LYS A 58 0.76 -7.12 0.13
N VAL A 59 -0.22 -7.04 1.01
CA VAL A 59 -0.05 -6.52 2.37
C VAL A 59 0.90 -7.43 3.16
N THR A 60 1.98 -6.85 3.70
CA THR A 60 3.01 -7.57 4.45
C THR A 60 2.87 -7.39 5.95
N LYS A 61 2.50 -6.19 6.43
CA LYS A 61 2.38 -5.90 7.86
C LYS A 61 1.40 -4.77 8.13
N VAL A 62 0.46 -4.99 9.04
CA VAL A 62 -0.45 -3.94 9.54
C VAL A 62 -0.11 -3.65 11.00
N LYS A 63 0.06 -2.37 11.35
CA LYS A 63 0.33 -1.90 12.71
C LYS A 63 -0.66 -0.79 13.07
N ILE A 64 -1.23 -0.81 14.27
CA ILE A 64 -2.00 0.34 14.79
C ILE A 64 -1.01 1.41 15.29
N LEU A 65 -1.17 2.66 14.86
CA LEU A 65 -0.26 3.74 15.25
C LEU A 65 -0.68 4.42 16.55
N SER A 66 -1.98 4.68 16.73
CA SER A 66 -2.59 5.06 17.99
C SER A 66 -4.09 5.21 17.78
N LYS A 67 -4.86 5.31 18.87
CA LYS A 67 -6.23 5.83 18.81
C LYS A 67 -6.09 7.29 18.36
N LEU A 68 -6.71 7.65 17.24
CA LEU A 68 -6.84 9.05 16.87
C LEU A 68 -7.84 9.63 17.87
N GLU A 69 -7.36 10.40 18.85
CA GLU A 69 -8.21 11.31 19.61
C GLU A 69 -8.54 12.46 18.66
N VAL A 70 -9.65 12.33 17.94
CA VAL A 70 -10.27 13.46 17.22
C VAL A 70 -11.19 14.16 18.20
#